data_AF-A0A0S7ZTN0-F1
#
_entry.id   AF-A0A0S7ZTN0-F1
#
_cell.length_a   1.000
_cell.length_b   1.000
_cell.length_c   1.000
_cell.angle_alpha   90.00
_cell.angle_beta   90.00
_cell.angle_gamma   90.00
#
_symmetry.space_group_name_H-M   'P 1'
#
loop_
_entity.id
_entity.type
_entity.pdbx_description
1 polymer ?
#
loop_
_entity_poly.entity_id
_entity_poly.type
_entity_poly.pdbx_seq_one_letter_code
_entity_poly.pdbx_strand_id
1 'polypeptide(L)'
;MAVKKNLYCVEISDILEPEQERFVIEKVKAYVKKKEEDWEEYFETTDTLDIKRLAEGEAKQLASSLEGKDLSVRVYQIGEKAEEMESRKSRCPRCGHVMEFPDWRCPECFYEFPDYEFEDS
;
A
#
# COMPACT_ATOMS: atom_id res chain seq x y z
N MET A 1 2.45 -12.93 -28.65
CA MET A 1 2.07 -13.03 -27.23
C MET A 1 2.49 -11.74 -26.55
N ALA A 2 1.54 -10.86 -26.18
CA ALA A 2 1.86 -9.70 -25.37
C ALA A 2 2.16 -10.20 -23.96
N VAL A 3 3.43 -10.25 -23.58
CA VAL A 3 3.82 -10.49 -22.20
C VAL A 3 3.22 -9.34 -21.40
N LYS A 4 2.16 -9.61 -20.63
CA LYS A 4 1.67 -8.66 -19.62
C LYS A 4 2.85 -8.40 -18.71
N LYS A 5 3.51 -7.26 -18.87
CA LYS A 5 4.55 -6.84 -17.93
C LYS A 5 3.84 -6.54 -16.63
N ASN A 6 3.97 -7.45 -15.68
CA ASN A 6 3.55 -7.20 -14.32
C ASN A 6 4.36 -6.00 -13.82
N LEU A 7 3.65 -4.89 -13.60
CA LEU A 7 4.24 -3.69 -13.05
C LEU A 7 4.11 -3.78 -11.54
N TYR A 8 5.17 -3.39 -10.84
CA TYR A 8 5.26 -3.38 -9.39
C TYR A 8 5.36 -1.95 -8.88
N CYS A 9 4.97 -1.79 -7.62
CA CYS A 9 5.15 -0.60 -6.82
C CYS A 9 6.08 -0.90 -5.65
N VAL A 10 6.84 0.11 -5.24
CA VAL A 10 7.63 0.10 -4.03
C VAL A 10 7.16 1.26 -3.16
N GLU A 11 6.62 0.94 -1.99
CA GLU A 11 6.23 1.89 -0.96
C GLU A 11 7.33 1.88 0.11
N ILE A 12 7.80 3.08 0.46
CA ILE A 12 8.84 3.32 1.45
C ILE A 12 8.19 4.20 2.50
N SER A 13 8.07 3.71 3.72
CA SER A 13 7.44 4.38 4.86
C SER A 13 8.44 4.51 6.01
N ASP A 14 8.05 5.25 7.05
CA ASP A 14 8.87 5.52 8.24
C ASP A 14 10.14 6.34 7.92
N ILE A 15 10.04 7.25 6.95
CA ILE A 15 11.11 8.20 6.64
C ILE A 15 10.97 9.38 7.60
N LEU A 16 11.70 9.34 8.73
CA LEU A 16 11.56 10.30 9.83
C LEU A 16 12.80 11.20 9.98
N GLU A 17 13.98 10.69 9.64
CA GLU A 17 15.24 11.40 9.82
C GLU A 17 15.72 12.03 8.50
N PRO A 18 16.34 13.22 8.53
CA PRO A 18 16.87 13.86 7.32
C PRO A 18 17.96 13.03 6.63
N GLU A 19 18.67 12.16 7.37
CA GLU A 19 19.61 11.22 6.77
C GLU A 19 18.91 10.10 5.97
N GLN A 20 17.71 9.69 6.40
CA GLN A 20 16.89 8.72 5.68
C GLN A 20 16.32 9.34 4.41
N GLU A 21 15.79 10.58 4.49
CA GLU A 21 15.29 11.34 3.34
C GLU A 21 16.35 11.43 2.24
N ARG A 22 17.57 11.87 2.59
CA ARG A 22 18.68 12.00 1.62
C ARG A 22 19.07 10.67 1.02
N PHE A 23 19.08 9.61 1.82
CA PHE A 23 19.36 8.26 1.35
C PHE A 23 18.29 7.75 0.37
N VAL A 24 17.01 7.92 0.71
CA VAL A 24 15.88 7.57 -0.15
C VAL A 24 15.94 8.37 -1.45
N ILE A 25 16.10 9.70 -1.40
CA ILE A 25 16.23 10.57 -2.58
C ILE A 25 17.35 10.07 -3.49
N GLU A 26 18.52 9.72 -2.94
CA GLU A 26 19.65 9.24 -3.73
C GLU A 26 19.33 7.93 -4.50
N LYS A 27 18.59 7.01 -3.88
CA LYS A 27 18.20 5.74 -4.51
C LYS A 27 17.06 5.90 -5.51
N VAL A 28 16.12 6.80 -5.23
CA VAL A 28 14.86 6.92 -5.98
C VAL A 28 14.89 7.98 -7.07
N LYS A 29 15.84 8.93 -7.05
CA LYS A 29 15.98 9.99 -8.08
C LYS A 29 16.12 9.47 -9.51
N ALA A 30 16.62 8.24 -9.68
CA ALA A 30 16.71 7.59 -10.98
C ALA A 30 15.34 7.18 -11.55
N TYR A 31 14.38 6.92 -10.65
CA TYR A 31 13.04 6.43 -10.96
C TYR A 31 11.99 7.53 -10.90
N VAL A 32 12.16 8.51 -10.02
CA VAL A 32 11.23 9.61 -9.80
C VAL A 32 11.84 10.91 -10.34
N LYS A 33 11.26 11.43 -11.43
CA LYS A 33 11.60 12.77 -11.95
C LYS A 33 10.92 13.85 -11.11
N LYS A 34 11.49 14.14 -9.95
CA LYS A 34 11.17 15.32 -9.12
C LYS A 34 12.40 16.23 -9.02
N LYS A 35 12.17 17.54 -8.82
CA LYS A 35 13.25 18.48 -8.49
C LYS A 35 13.64 18.33 -7.01
N GLU A 36 14.83 18.78 -6.65
CA GLU A 36 15.30 18.79 -5.26
C GLU A 36 14.35 19.57 -4.34
N GLU A 37 13.86 20.74 -4.78
CA GLU A 37 12.90 21.56 -4.02
C GLU A 37 11.58 20.82 -3.73
N ASP A 38 11.13 19.96 -4.66
CA ASP A 38 9.91 19.14 -4.49
C ASP A 38 10.10 17.96 -3.53
N TRP A 39 11.34 17.63 -3.16
CA TRP A 39 11.62 16.56 -2.20
C TRP A 39 11.55 17.05 -0.76
N GLU A 40 12.10 18.23 -0.47
CA GLU A 40 12.02 18.84 0.86
C GLU A 40 10.55 19.08 1.26
N GLU A 41 9.78 19.78 0.42
CA GLU A 41 8.35 20.04 0.69
C GLU A 41 7.54 18.73 0.84
N TYR A 42 7.94 17.68 0.12
CA TYR A 42 7.28 16.39 0.19
C TYR A 42 7.50 15.72 1.54
N PHE A 43 8.75 15.63 2.01
CA PHE A 43 9.05 15.00 3.29
C PHE A 43 8.60 15.83 4.50
N GLU A 44 8.47 17.15 4.35
CA GLU A 44 7.80 17.99 5.35
C GLU A 44 6.32 17.63 5.56
N THR A 45 5.68 17.05 4.55
CA THR A 45 4.23 16.75 4.56
C THR A 45 3.93 15.25 4.68
N THR A 46 4.86 14.38 4.29
CA THR A 46 4.67 12.92 4.27
C THR A 46 5.97 12.17 4.57
N ASP A 47 5.91 11.21 5.48
CA ASP A 47 6.98 10.25 5.80
C ASP A 47 7.00 9.02 4.86
N THR A 48 6.09 8.99 3.88
CA THR A 48 5.90 7.87 2.96
C THR A 48 6.09 8.28 1.50
N LEU A 49 6.80 7.44 0.73
CA LEU A 49 7.08 7.58 -0.69
C LEU A 49 6.66 6.34 -1.47
N ASP A 50 5.87 6.51 -2.53
CA ASP A 50 5.43 5.41 -3.40
C ASP A 50 5.95 5.56 -4.83
N ILE A 51 6.60 4.51 -5.33
CA ILE A 51 7.24 4.48 -6.64
C ILE A 51 6.52 3.46 -7.51
N LYS A 52 5.77 3.98 -8.48
CA LYS A 52 4.90 3.19 -9.35
C LYS A 52 5.59 2.82 -10.66
N ARG A 53 5.10 1.76 -11.29
CA ARG A 53 5.45 1.32 -12.66
C ARG A 53 6.89 0.79 -12.79
N LEU A 54 7.36 0.08 -11.78
CA LEU A 54 8.64 -0.60 -11.81
C LEU A 54 8.50 -2.01 -12.40
N ALA A 55 9.57 -2.51 -13.02
CA ALA A 55 9.66 -3.94 -13.32
C ALA A 55 9.98 -4.72 -12.04
N GLU A 56 9.59 -5.99 -11.97
CA GLU A 56 9.79 -6.82 -10.75
C GLU A 56 11.25 -6.80 -10.25
N GLY A 57 12.20 -6.99 -11.17
CA GLY A 57 13.63 -7.01 -10.82
C GLY A 57 14.12 -5.66 -10.29
N GLU A 58 13.65 -4.56 -10.88
CA GLU A 58 14.00 -3.21 -10.42
C GLU A 58 13.36 -2.89 -9.07
N ALA A 59 12.10 -3.29 -8.86
CA ALA A 59 11.39 -3.10 -7.60
C ALA A 59 12.08 -3.85 -6.45
N LYS A 60 12.44 -5.12 -6.67
CA LYS A 60 13.20 -5.93 -5.70
C LYS A 60 14.59 -5.35 -5.44
N GLN A 61 15.30 -4.93 -6.49
CA GLN A 61 16.63 -4.35 -6.37
C GLN A 61 16.62 -3.02 -5.60
N LEU A 62 15.60 -2.19 -5.86
CA LEU A 62 15.37 -0.95 -5.13
C LEU A 62 15.08 -1.23 -3.66
N ALA A 63 14.18 -2.17 -3.38
CA ALA A 63 13.83 -2.55 -2.00
C ALA A 63 15.05 -3.06 -1.21
N SER A 64 15.84 -3.98 -1.78
CA SER A 64 17.07 -4.44 -1.12
C SER A 64 18.16 -3.36 -1.01
N SER A 65 18.13 -2.33 -1.86
CA SER A 65 19.03 -1.18 -1.71
C SER A 65 18.60 -0.22 -0.61
N LEU A 66 17.34 -0.33 -0.16
CA LEU A 66 16.74 0.48 0.89
C LEU A 66 16.68 -0.25 2.24
N GLU A 67 16.82 -1.59 2.25
CA GLU A 67 17.07 -2.39 3.45
C GLU A 67 18.38 -1.94 4.12
N GLY A 68 18.29 -1.43 5.35
CA GLY A 68 19.47 -1.09 6.17
C GLY A 68 19.41 0.25 6.92
N LYS A 69 18.36 1.05 6.73
CA LYS A 69 18.22 2.40 7.33
C LYS A 69 17.01 2.56 8.26
N ASP A 70 16.53 1.47 8.87
CA ASP A 70 15.31 1.46 9.71
C ASP A 70 14.09 2.00 8.94
N LEU A 71 13.99 1.64 7.66
CA LEU A 71 12.93 2.05 6.75
C LEU A 71 11.99 0.88 6.50
N SER A 72 10.69 1.14 6.47
CA SER A 72 9.70 0.15 6.07
C SER A 72 9.57 0.14 4.55
N VAL A 73 10.00 -0.93 3.88
CA VAL A 73 9.88 -1.05 2.42
C VAL A 73 8.94 -2.18 2.04
N ARG A 74 7.91 -1.88 1.27
CA ARG A 74 6.92 -2.85 0.78
C ARG A 74 6.91 -2.86 -0.74
N VAL A 75 7.05 -4.05 -1.32
CA VAL A 75 6.93 -4.27 -2.77
C VAL A 75 5.62 -4.99 -3.04
N TYR A 76 4.80 -4.44 -3.93
CA TYR A 76 3.51 -5.04 -4.29
C TYR A 76 3.22 -4.87 -5.78
N GLN A 77 2.43 -5.77 -6.37
CA GLN A 77 2.06 -5.67 -7.77
C GLN A 77 0.96 -4.63 -7.97
N ILE A 78 1.02 -3.89 -9.08
CA ILE A 78 -0.05 -2.98 -9.51
C ILE A 78 -1.29 -3.82 -9.80
N GLY A 79 -2.24 -3.82 -8.86
CA GLY A 79 -3.45 -4.63 -8.89
C GLY A 79 -3.78 -5.28 -7.54
N GLU A 80 -2.78 -5.67 -6.74
CA GLU A 80 -2.99 -6.36 -5.46
C GLU A 80 -3.68 -5.48 -4.40
N LYS A 81 -3.37 -4.17 -4.37
CA LYS A 81 -4.04 -3.22 -3.45
C LYS A 81 -5.56 -3.14 -3.70
N ALA A 82 -6.03 -3.47 -4.90
CA ALA A 82 -7.47 -3.51 -5.21
C ALA A 82 -8.12 -4.82 -4.73
N GLU A 83 -7.42 -5.96 -4.83
CA GLU A 83 -7.92 -7.26 -4.38
C GLU A 83 -7.98 -7.37 -2.84
N GLU A 84 -7.05 -6.74 -2.10
CA GLU A 84 -7.12 -6.68 -0.63
C GLU A 84 -8.33 -5.85 -0.14
N MET A 85 -8.69 -4.78 -0.85
CA MET A 85 -9.86 -3.95 -0.55
C MET A 85 -11.17 -4.62 -0.98
N GLU A 86 -11.16 -5.45 -2.02
CA GLU A 86 -12.34 -6.18 -2.50
C GLU A 86 -12.61 -7.45 -1.68
N SER A 87 -11.57 -8.12 -1.18
CA SER A 87 -11.70 -9.37 -0.40
C SER A 87 -12.21 -9.19 1.03
N ARG A 88 -12.20 -7.96 1.57
CA ARG A 88 -12.78 -7.66 2.91
C ARG A 88 -14.28 -7.38 2.88
N LYS A 89 -14.90 -7.37 1.71
CA LYS A 89 -16.32 -7.04 1.56
C LYS A 89 -17.21 -8.26 1.83
N SER A 90 -17.64 -8.40 3.07
CA SER A 90 -18.59 -9.44 3.48
C SER A 90 -19.97 -9.16 2.88
N ARG A 91 -20.59 -10.14 2.22
CA ARG A 91 -21.97 -9.98 1.68
C ARG A 91 -22.99 -10.49 2.68
N CYS A 92 -24.06 -9.74 2.89
CA CYS A 92 -25.17 -10.21 3.71
C CYS A 92 -25.85 -11.43 3.02
N PRO A 93 -26.01 -12.58 3.70
CA PRO A 93 -26.62 -13.78 3.12
C PRO A 93 -28.12 -13.59 2.87
N ARG A 94 -28.77 -12.59 3.49
CA ARG A 94 -30.21 -12.37 3.37
C ARG A 94 -30.60 -11.42 2.24
N CYS A 95 -29.87 -10.33 2.04
CA CYS A 95 -30.20 -9.32 1.03
C CYS A 95 -29.13 -9.14 -0.06
N GLY A 96 -27.97 -9.79 0.06
CA GLY A 96 -26.86 -9.65 -0.89
C GLY A 96 -26.13 -8.31 -0.82
N HIS A 97 -26.48 -7.44 0.14
CA HIS A 97 -25.81 -6.16 0.34
C HIS A 97 -24.33 -6.36 0.68
N VAL A 98 -23.46 -5.58 0.04
CA VAL A 98 -22.02 -5.65 0.19
C VAL A 98 -21.62 -4.77 1.37
N MET A 99 -21.22 -5.37 2.48
CA MET A 99 -20.81 -4.65 3.68
C MET A 99 -19.33 -4.29 3.57
N GLU A 100 -19.02 -3.01 3.71
CA GLU A 100 -17.64 -2.50 3.69
C GLU A 100 -16.91 -2.78 5.01
N PHE A 101 -17.68 -2.97 6.10
CA PHE A 101 -17.20 -3.36 7.42
C PHE A 101 -18.06 -4.53 7.93
N PRO A 102 -17.46 -5.59 8.50
CA PRO A 102 -18.22 -6.65 9.15
C PRO A 102 -18.85 -6.06 10.43
N ASP A 103 -20.16 -5.83 10.40
CA ASP A 103 -20.95 -5.44 11.57
C ASP A 103 -21.86 -6.61 11.98
N TRP A 104 -22.28 -6.65 13.25
CA TRP A 104 -23.20 -7.67 13.76
C TRP A 104 -24.59 -7.61 13.10
N ARG A 105 -24.89 -6.52 12.38
CA ARG A 105 -26.16 -6.35 11.66
C ARG A 105 -25.98 -5.75 10.27
N CYS A 106 -26.72 -6.27 9.29
CA CYS A 106 -26.76 -5.66 7.96
C CYS A 106 -27.51 -4.31 7.99
N PRO A 107 -26.95 -3.20 7.45
CA PRO A 107 -27.59 -1.89 7.49
C PRO A 107 -28.86 -1.78 6.63
N GLU A 108 -28.99 -2.60 5.58
CA GLU A 108 -30.12 -2.50 4.65
C GLU A 108 -31.31 -3.38 5.03
N CYS A 109 -31.05 -4.62 5.47
CA CYS A 109 -32.11 -5.56 5.80
C CYS A 109 -32.22 -5.82 7.30
N PHE A 110 -31.37 -5.17 8.11
CA PHE A 110 -31.39 -5.25 9.55
C PHE A 110 -31.28 -6.69 10.09
N TYR A 111 -30.73 -7.60 9.29
CA TYR A 111 -30.48 -8.99 9.67
C TYR A 111 -29.28 -9.06 10.59
N GLU A 112 -29.49 -9.65 11.77
CA GLU A 112 -28.45 -9.91 12.77
C GLU A 112 -27.71 -11.21 12.37
N PHE A 113 -26.39 -11.16 12.33
CA PHE A 113 -25.55 -12.31 11.99
C PHE A 113 -25.33 -13.16 13.25
N PRO A 114 -25.92 -14.38 13.33
CA PRO A 114 -25.87 -15.19 14.56
C PRO A 114 -24.49 -15.76 14.92
N ASP A 115 -23.52 -15.68 14.01
CA ASP A 115 -22.15 -16.19 14.17
C ASP A 115 -21.12 -15.11 14.57
N TYR A 116 -21.55 -13.87 14.85
CA TYR A 116 -20.64 -12.81 15.28
C TYR A 116 -20.33 -12.96 16.79
N GLU A 117 -19.43 -13.89 17.14
CA GLU A 117 -18.79 -13.91 18.45
C GLU A 117 -17.77 -12.75 18.52
N PHE A 118 -18.02 -11.79 19.41
CA PHE A 118 -17.04 -10.75 19.75
C PHE A 118 -15.84 -11.44 20.41
N GLU A 119 -14.71 -11.55 19.72
CA GLU A 119 -13.42 -11.67 20.40
C GLU A 119 -13.11 -10.28 21.02
N ASP A 120 -13.51 -10.12 22.28
CA ASP A 120 -13.14 -9.00 23.15
C ASP A 120 -11.59 -9.00 23.27
N SER A 121 -10.92 -7.98 22.71
CA SER A 121 -9.50 -7.70 22.94
C SER A 121 -9.31 -6.76 24.12
#